data_AF-A0A497EYH2-F1
#
_entry.id   AF-A0A497EYH2-F1
#
_cell.length_a   1.000
_cell.length_b   1.000
_cell.length_c   1.000
_cell.angle_alpha   90.00
_cell.angle_beta   90.00
_cell.angle_gamma   90.00
#
_symmetry.space_group_name_H-M   'P 1'
#
loop_
_entity.id
_entity.type
_entity.pdbx_description
1 polymer ?
#
loop_
_entity_poly.entity_id
_entity_poly.type
_entity_poly.pdbx_seq_one_letter_code
_entity_poly.pdbx_strand_id
1 'polypeptide(L)'
;SRQLVLNVKLAAVLARLSEKGIENFPNLGNLLIYSPKRKRLTKWKKSFLAGAVKSSFNKSFSEREYELGAKYGGVIEAEDILRHPDNYILVTSYYSYDDLVELYRCSKGDFRDALEGGVYIMSTSEPFEEELEIRFEKLKNWIRILGMTYYPIHSSGHIRPLDLKKFLDYVGVKCIIPIHSEAPHFLASFVKDLNLKVLCPVKGETLKL
;
A
#
# COMPACT_ATOMS: atom_id res chain seq x y z
N SER A 1 -7.17 -22.09 5.23
CA SER A 1 -6.85 -20.92 4.38
C SER A 1 -6.44 -19.77 5.28
N ARG A 2 -5.58 -18.85 4.82
CA ARG A 2 -5.19 -17.69 5.63
C ARG A 2 -6.29 -16.63 5.63
N GLN A 3 -6.55 -16.02 6.78
CA GLN A 3 -7.51 -14.93 6.92
C GLN A 3 -6.86 -13.58 6.60
N LEU A 4 -7.54 -12.77 5.80
CA LEU A 4 -7.05 -11.44 5.42
C LEU A 4 -7.37 -10.43 6.52
N VAL A 5 -6.33 -9.72 6.95
CA VAL A 5 -6.39 -8.69 7.99
C VAL A 5 -5.96 -7.36 7.36
N LEU A 6 -6.79 -6.33 7.49
CA LEU A 6 -6.48 -4.99 7.00
C LEU A 6 -6.13 -4.08 8.18
N ASN A 7 -5.13 -3.22 8.03
CA ASN A 7 -4.98 -2.15 9.01
C ASN A 7 -6.17 -1.16 8.96
N VAL A 8 -6.38 -0.42 10.05
CA VAL A 8 -7.57 0.43 10.24
C VAL A 8 -7.79 1.43 9.10
N LYS A 9 -6.71 1.98 8.53
CA LYS A 9 -6.81 2.98 7.44
C LYS A 9 -7.34 2.32 6.17
N LEU A 10 -6.77 1.18 5.77
CA LEU A 10 -7.18 0.46 4.57
C LEU A 10 -8.60 -0.09 4.70
N ALA A 11 -8.94 -0.65 5.86
CA ALA A 11 -10.30 -1.06 6.16
C ALA A 11 -11.29 0.10 5.99
N ALA A 12 -10.98 1.26 6.58
CA ALA A 12 -11.88 2.41 6.46
C ALA A 12 -11.99 2.97 5.02
N VAL A 13 -10.94 2.88 4.19
CA VAL A 13 -11.02 3.21 2.76
C VAL A 13 -11.94 2.24 2.04
N LEU A 14 -11.71 0.94 2.22
CA LEU A 14 -12.50 -0.11 1.59
C LEU A 14 -13.97 0.00 1.99
N ALA A 15 -14.28 0.16 3.28
CA ALA A 15 -15.64 0.36 3.77
C ALA A 15 -16.39 1.50 3.06
N ARG A 16 -15.72 2.62 2.80
CA ARG A 16 -16.32 3.78 2.11
C ARG A 16 -16.57 3.56 0.61
N LEU A 17 -15.85 2.60 0.02
CA LEU A 17 -16.06 2.18 -1.36
C LEU A 17 -17.18 1.13 -1.51
N SER A 18 -17.60 0.49 -0.41
CA SER A 18 -18.61 -0.58 -0.45
C SER A 18 -19.96 -0.16 -1.07
N GLU A 19 -20.30 1.12 -1.01
CA GLU A 19 -21.56 1.67 -1.52
C GLU A 19 -21.42 2.27 -2.94
N LYS A 20 -20.29 2.00 -3.63
CA LYS A 20 -20.01 2.57 -4.96
C LYS A 20 -20.34 1.65 -6.14
N GLY A 21 -21.01 0.53 -5.90
CA GLY A 21 -21.43 -0.39 -6.96
C GLY A 21 -20.26 -1.02 -7.72
N ILE A 22 -19.13 -1.24 -7.04
CA ILE A 22 -17.93 -1.84 -7.63
C ILE A 22 -18.18 -3.33 -7.88
N GLU A 23 -17.95 -3.79 -9.10
CA GLU A 23 -18.02 -5.21 -9.43
C GLU A 23 -16.97 -6.02 -8.67
N ASN A 24 -17.32 -7.24 -8.24
CA ASN A 24 -16.44 -8.13 -7.47
C ASN A 24 -15.89 -7.51 -6.17
N PHE A 25 -16.65 -6.59 -5.56
CA PHE A 25 -16.26 -5.98 -4.29
C PHE A 25 -16.17 -7.04 -3.16
N PRO A 26 -15.10 -7.05 -2.35
CA PRO A 26 -14.92 -8.08 -1.33
C PRO A 26 -16.01 -8.01 -0.26
N ASN A 27 -16.48 -9.17 0.20
CA ASN A 27 -17.36 -9.24 1.37
C ASN A 27 -16.57 -8.84 2.63
N LEU A 28 -16.88 -7.65 3.17
CA LEU A 28 -16.19 -7.10 4.34
C LEU A 28 -16.35 -7.97 5.59
N GLY A 29 -17.45 -8.73 5.70
CA GLY A 29 -17.69 -9.65 6.80
C GLY A 29 -16.68 -10.80 6.87
N ASN A 30 -15.98 -11.09 5.76
CA ASN A 30 -14.91 -12.10 5.71
C ASN A 30 -13.52 -11.53 6.08
N LEU A 31 -13.42 -10.22 6.27
CA LEU A 31 -12.18 -9.51 6.55
C LEU A 31 -12.09 -9.12 8.02
N LEU A 32 -10.88 -9.14 8.57
CA LEU A 32 -10.60 -8.63 9.92
C LEU A 32 -9.88 -7.28 9.86
N ILE A 33 -9.98 -6.52 10.95
CA ILE A 33 -9.25 -5.26 11.12
C ILE A 33 -8.16 -5.43 12.17
N TYR A 34 -6.93 -5.08 11.83
CA TYR A 34 -5.84 -4.99 12.78
C TYR A 34 -6.02 -3.76 13.70
N SER A 35 -6.20 -4.02 14.99
CA SER A 35 -6.46 -3.02 16.02
C SER A 35 -5.22 -2.77 16.88
N PRO A 36 -4.63 -1.57 16.86
CA PRO A 36 -3.44 -1.26 17.65
C PRO A 36 -3.80 -0.99 19.12
N LYS A 37 -3.18 -1.71 20.07
CA LYS A 37 -3.47 -1.60 21.52
C LYS A 37 -2.96 -0.31 22.15
N ARG A 38 -1.75 0.14 21.76
CA ARG A 38 -0.99 1.15 22.51
C ARG A 38 -0.98 2.53 21.86
N LYS A 39 -1.79 2.76 20.83
CA LYS A 39 -1.87 4.06 20.14
C LYS A 39 -3.05 4.88 20.63
N ARG A 40 -2.81 6.17 20.89
CA ARG A 40 -3.91 7.13 21.06
C ARG A 40 -4.68 7.23 19.74
N LEU A 41 -5.87 6.62 19.74
CA LEU A 41 -6.73 6.61 18.58
C LEU A 41 -7.44 7.96 18.39
N THR A 42 -7.55 8.41 17.14
CA THR A 42 -8.42 9.52 16.77
C THR A 42 -9.88 9.15 16.99
N LYS A 43 -10.76 10.14 17.15
CA LYS A 43 -12.20 9.91 17.40
C LYS A 43 -12.84 8.98 16.35
N TRP A 44 -12.50 9.19 15.07
CA TRP A 44 -13.04 8.36 13.99
C TRP A 44 -12.55 6.91 14.08
N LYS A 45 -11.25 6.67 14.36
CA LYS A 45 -10.72 5.30 14.53
C LYS A 45 -11.36 4.58 15.70
N LYS A 46 -11.58 5.29 16.81
CA LYS A 46 -12.29 4.73 17.98
C LYS A 46 -13.70 4.29 17.62
N SER A 47 -14.44 5.16 16.92
CA SER A 47 -15.82 4.88 16.49
C SER A 47 -15.86 3.69 15.52
N PHE A 48 -14.94 3.67 14.55
CA PHE A 48 -14.83 2.60 13.56
C PHE A 48 -14.50 1.24 14.20
N LEU A 49 -13.48 1.18 15.06
CA LEU A 49 -13.12 -0.05 15.76
C LEU A 49 -14.22 -0.51 16.74
N ALA A 50 -14.93 0.42 17.39
CA ALA A 50 -16.08 0.11 18.24
C ALA A 50 -17.22 -0.60 17.49
N GLY A 51 -17.46 -0.19 16.24
CA GLY A 51 -18.38 -0.87 15.33
C GLY A 51 -17.88 -2.26 14.92
N ALA A 52 -16.60 -2.38 14.58
CA ALA A 52 -15.99 -3.65 14.18
C ALA A 52 -16.04 -4.73 15.28
N VAL A 53 -15.96 -4.34 16.55
CA VAL A 53 -16.15 -5.26 17.70
C VAL A 53 -17.61 -5.38 18.16
N LYS A 54 -18.55 -4.69 17.48
CA LYS A 54 -19.98 -4.67 17.81
C LYS A 54 -20.26 -4.30 19.27
N SER A 55 -19.46 -3.38 19.82
CA SER A 55 -19.65 -2.86 21.17
C SER A 55 -20.89 -1.98 21.26
N SER A 56 -21.47 -1.82 22.45
CA SER A 56 -22.63 -0.94 22.63
C SER A 56 -22.38 0.46 22.10
N PHE A 57 -23.27 0.95 21.23
CA PHE A 57 -23.15 2.27 20.66
C PHE A 57 -23.23 3.35 21.75
N ASN A 58 -22.37 4.35 21.66
CA ASN A 58 -22.31 5.49 22.56
C ASN A 58 -22.41 6.78 21.74
N LYS A 59 -23.21 7.76 22.20
CA LYS A 59 -23.40 9.06 21.51
C LYS A 59 -22.11 9.85 21.26
N SER A 60 -21.02 9.52 21.95
CA SER A 60 -19.70 10.08 21.70
C SER A 60 -19.04 9.56 20.41
N PHE A 61 -19.51 8.44 19.86
CA PHE A 61 -19.04 7.89 18.59
C PHE A 61 -19.65 8.62 17.39
N SER A 62 -18.92 8.61 16.28
CA SER A 62 -19.51 8.91 14.98
C SER A 62 -20.32 7.69 14.53
N GLU A 63 -21.63 7.87 14.38
CA GLU A 63 -22.57 6.84 13.87
C GLU A 63 -22.09 6.27 12.53
N ARG A 64 -21.82 7.15 11.56
CA ARG A 64 -21.26 6.74 10.26
C ARG A 64 -20.01 5.86 10.37
N GLU A 65 -19.03 6.24 11.19
CA GLU A 65 -17.80 5.45 11.32
C GLU A 65 -18.07 4.11 12.03
N TYR A 66 -18.95 4.09 13.02
CA TYR A 66 -19.38 2.87 13.70
C TYR A 66 -20.07 1.90 12.72
N GLU A 67 -21.02 2.37 11.91
CA GLU A 67 -21.71 1.57 10.91
C GLU A 67 -20.77 1.00 9.86
N LEU A 68 -19.81 1.80 9.38
CA LEU A 68 -18.78 1.34 8.44
C LEU A 68 -17.90 0.24 9.06
N GLY A 69 -17.55 0.36 10.34
CA GLY A 69 -16.80 -0.65 11.07
C GLY A 69 -17.58 -1.94 11.29
N ALA A 70 -18.88 -1.84 11.58
CA ALA A 70 -19.77 -2.97 11.83
C ALA A 70 -19.97 -3.91 10.63
N LYS A 71 -19.56 -3.48 9.42
CA LYS A 71 -19.53 -4.30 8.21
C LYS A 71 -18.44 -5.39 8.24
N TYR A 72 -17.46 -5.30 9.13
CA TYR A 72 -16.33 -6.24 9.21
C TYR A 72 -16.62 -7.46 10.10
N GLY A 73 -15.89 -8.55 9.85
CA GLY A 73 -16.02 -9.80 10.60
C GLY A 73 -15.54 -9.69 12.06
N GLY A 74 -14.68 -8.73 12.34
CA GLY A 74 -14.15 -8.49 13.68
C GLY A 74 -12.85 -7.69 13.66
N VAL A 75 -12.19 -7.67 14.81
CA VAL A 75 -10.85 -7.12 14.97
C VAL A 75 -9.90 -8.19 15.46
N ILE A 76 -8.62 -7.96 15.21
CA ILE A 76 -7.53 -8.79 15.72
C ILE A 76 -6.40 -7.88 16.22
N GLU A 77 -5.71 -8.31 17.26
CA GLU A 77 -4.60 -7.57 17.85
C GLU A 77 -3.26 -8.23 17.52
N ALA A 78 -2.16 -7.56 17.87
CA ALA A 78 -0.82 -8.08 17.61
C ALA A 78 -0.60 -9.46 18.25
N GLU A 79 -1.07 -9.67 19.48
CA GLU A 79 -0.87 -10.93 20.20
C GLU A 79 -1.60 -12.11 19.54
N ASP A 80 -2.75 -11.88 18.90
CA ASP A 80 -3.48 -12.93 18.18
C ASP A 80 -2.73 -13.36 16.92
N ILE A 81 -2.14 -12.38 16.20
CA ILE A 81 -1.28 -12.65 15.03
C ILE A 81 -0.02 -13.39 15.47
N LEU A 82 0.63 -12.95 16.56
CA LEU A 82 1.87 -13.53 17.06
C LEU A 82 1.68 -14.96 17.59
N ARG A 83 0.49 -15.30 18.09
CA ARG A 83 0.17 -16.66 18.55
C ARG A 83 0.00 -17.66 17.39
N HIS A 84 -0.55 -17.20 16.27
CA HIS A 84 -0.84 -18.04 15.10
C HIS A 84 -0.49 -17.32 13.78
N PRO A 85 0.79 -17.00 13.52
CA PRO A 85 1.19 -16.13 12.41
C PRO A 85 0.88 -16.74 11.04
N ASP A 86 0.86 -18.06 10.93
CA ASP A 86 0.55 -18.82 9.72
C ASP A 86 -0.92 -18.73 9.29
N ASN A 87 -1.81 -18.32 10.20
CA ASN A 87 -3.25 -18.16 9.93
C ASN A 87 -3.61 -16.86 9.22
N TYR A 88 -2.69 -15.89 9.10
CA TYR A 88 -3.05 -14.53 8.67
C TYR A 88 -2.25 -14.03 7.47
N ILE A 89 -2.87 -13.15 6.70
CA ILE A 89 -2.19 -12.22 5.78
C ILE A 89 -2.53 -10.81 6.25
N LEU A 90 -1.53 -10.07 6.74
CA LEU A 90 -1.70 -8.70 7.20
C LEU A 90 -1.36 -7.71 6.07
N VAL A 91 -2.34 -6.89 5.68
CA VAL A 91 -2.16 -5.82 4.71
C VAL A 91 -1.92 -4.50 5.43
N THR A 92 -0.70 -3.99 5.31
CA THR A 92 -0.25 -2.73 5.93
C THR A 92 -0.44 -1.54 4.99
N SER A 93 -0.58 -0.33 5.55
CA SER A 93 -0.62 0.90 4.74
C SER A 93 0.70 1.19 4.03
N TYR A 94 0.59 1.88 2.90
CA TYR A 94 1.69 2.34 2.06
C TYR A 94 2.81 3.03 2.86
N TYR A 95 4.06 2.57 2.69
CA TYR A 95 5.28 3.05 3.37
C TYR A 95 5.15 3.25 4.89
N SER A 96 4.21 2.56 5.53
CA SER A 96 4.00 2.65 6.97
C SER A 96 4.64 1.45 7.64
N TYR A 97 5.65 1.71 8.47
CA TYR A 97 6.29 0.70 9.32
C TYR A 97 5.67 0.64 10.72
N ASP A 98 4.62 1.42 10.96
CA ASP A 98 3.91 1.57 12.23
C ASP A 98 3.35 0.25 12.76
N ASP A 99 2.81 -0.57 11.86
CA ASP A 99 2.22 -1.87 12.20
C ASP A 99 3.34 -2.87 12.56
N LEU A 100 4.50 -2.80 11.88
CA LEU A 100 5.68 -3.65 12.16
C LEU A 100 6.33 -3.28 13.50
N VAL A 101 6.41 -1.98 13.83
CA VAL A 101 6.90 -1.52 15.14
C VAL A 101 6.04 -2.10 16.26
N GLU A 102 4.72 -2.12 16.08
CA GLU A 102 3.82 -2.67 17.10
C GLU A 102 3.97 -4.18 17.23
N LEU A 103 3.99 -4.91 16.10
CA LEU A 103 4.27 -6.35 16.09
C LEU A 103 5.59 -6.67 16.81
N TYR A 104 6.67 -5.93 16.53
CA TYR A 104 7.94 -6.08 17.24
C TYR A 104 7.84 -5.79 18.74
N ARG A 105 7.07 -4.76 19.13
CA ARG A 105 6.91 -4.43 20.56
C ARG A 105 6.12 -5.50 21.30
N CYS A 106 5.11 -6.08 20.66
CA CYS A 106 4.28 -7.14 21.22
C CYS A 106 4.95 -8.53 21.12
N SER A 107 5.91 -8.71 20.20
CA SER A 107 6.65 -9.96 20.08
C SER A 107 7.64 -10.17 21.24
N LYS A 108 8.06 -9.10 21.93
CA LYS A 108 8.97 -9.20 23.07
C LYS A 108 8.43 -10.16 24.15
N GLY A 109 9.29 -11.04 24.64
CA GLY A 109 8.92 -12.07 25.61
C GLY A 109 8.60 -13.39 24.89
N ASP A 110 7.41 -13.92 25.13
CA ASP A 110 7.01 -15.27 24.72
C ASP A 110 6.85 -15.46 23.19
N PHE A 111 6.89 -14.38 22.42
CA PHE A 111 6.67 -14.39 20.96
C PHE A 111 7.89 -13.89 20.17
N ARG A 112 9.09 -13.88 20.78
CA ARG A 112 10.25 -13.16 20.24
C ARG A 112 10.55 -13.52 18.79
N ASP A 113 10.48 -14.81 18.49
CA ASP A 113 10.86 -15.37 17.19
C ASP A 113 9.63 -15.74 16.35
N ALA A 114 8.42 -15.33 16.78
CA ALA A 114 7.16 -15.75 16.18
C ALA A 114 6.98 -15.32 14.71
N LEU A 115 7.67 -14.27 14.28
CA LEU A 115 7.62 -13.76 12.91
C LEU A 115 8.88 -14.10 12.09
N GLU A 116 9.87 -14.78 12.68
CA GLU A 116 11.06 -15.20 11.96
C GLU A 116 10.69 -16.17 10.83
N GLY A 117 11.28 -15.97 9.65
CA GLY A 117 10.93 -16.73 8.44
C GLY A 117 9.59 -16.31 7.81
N GLY A 118 8.85 -15.38 8.42
CA GLY A 118 7.68 -14.75 7.83
C GLY A 118 8.02 -14.02 6.52
N VAL A 119 7.02 -13.78 5.68
CA VAL A 119 7.23 -13.15 4.36
C VAL A 119 6.57 -11.77 4.31
N TYR A 120 7.36 -10.74 4.01
CA TYR A 120 6.87 -9.40 3.69
C TYR A 120 6.88 -9.21 2.17
N ILE A 121 5.68 -9.11 1.58
CA ILE A 121 5.52 -8.84 0.14
C ILE A 121 5.36 -7.33 -0.08
N MET A 122 6.30 -6.74 -0.80
CA MET A 122 6.19 -5.35 -1.25
C MET A 122 5.59 -5.32 -2.65
N SER A 123 4.31 -4.98 -2.75
CA SER A 123 3.58 -4.96 -4.02
C SER A 123 3.31 -3.54 -4.55
N THR A 124 4.22 -2.61 -4.30
CA THR A 124 4.07 -1.21 -4.68
C THR A 124 5.30 -0.65 -5.38
N SER A 125 5.14 0.49 -6.05
CA SER A 125 6.25 1.19 -6.72
C SER A 125 7.35 1.56 -5.74
N GLU A 126 8.59 1.57 -6.21
CA GLU A 126 9.77 2.03 -5.46
C GLU A 126 9.69 3.53 -5.13
N PRO A 127 10.39 4.00 -4.07
CA PRO A 127 10.44 5.41 -3.74
C PRO A 127 11.13 6.21 -4.87
N PHE A 128 10.60 7.39 -5.18
CA PHE A 128 11.13 8.29 -6.22
C PHE A 128 11.49 9.68 -5.67
N GLU A 129 11.27 9.92 -4.38
CA GLU A 129 11.64 11.14 -3.66
C GLU A 129 12.46 10.78 -2.41
N GLU A 130 13.39 11.65 -2.00
CA GLU A 130 14.29 11.43 -0.86
C GLU A 130 13.53 11.07 0.44
N GLU A 131 12.41 11.75 0.73
CA GLU A 131 11.62 11.44 1.92
C GLU A 131 11.05 10.01 1.87
N LEU A 132 10.65 9.56 0.68
CA LEU A 132 10.14 8.21 0.46
C LEU A 132 11.28 7.18 0.60
N GLU A 133 12.49 7.49 0.13
CA GLU A 133 13.66 6.63 0.31
C GLU A 133 13.99 6.41 1.80
N ILE A 134 14.01 7.49 2.59
CA ILE A 134 14.27 7.41 4.04
C ILE A 134 13.20 6.54 4.73
N ARG A 135 11.93 6.71 4.36
CA ARG A 135 10.83 5.89 4.91
C ARG A 135 10.95 4.43 4.50
N PHE A 136 11.33 4.18 3.25
CA PHE A 136 11.51 2.84 2.71
C PHE A 136 12.68 2.11 3.39
N GLU A 137 13.80 2.79 3.65
CA GLU A 137 14.91 2.19 4.42
C GLU A 137 14.50 1.82 5.83
N LYS A 138 13.74 2.69 6.52
CA LYS A 138 13.18 2.35 7.85
C LYS A 138 12.28 1.13 7.80
N LEU A 139 11.44 1.01 6.77
CA LEU A 139 10.60 -0.15 6.57
C LEU A 139 11.44 -1.43 6.38
N LYS A 140 12.43 -1.41 5.48
CA LYS A 140 13.34 -2.55 5.27
C LYS A 140 14.07 -2.95 6.55
N ASN A 141 14.48 -1.98 7.37
CA ASN A 141 15.10 -2.25 8.66
C ASN A 141 14.15 -2.96 9.63
N TRP A 142 12.88 -2.53 9.71
CA TRP A 142 11.90 -3.22 10.54
C TRP A 142 11.61 -4.65 10.09
N ILE A 143 11.55 -4.87 8.78
CA ILE A 143 11.40 -6.22 8.21
C ILE A 143 12.57 -7.13 8.63
N ARG A 144 13.81 -6.62 8.55
CA ARG A 144 15.02 -7.33 9.02
C ARG A 144 15.00 -7.59 10.52
N ILE A 145 14.61 -6.60 11.34
CA ILE A 145 14.52 -6.73 12.80
C ILE A 145 13.52 -7.81 13.21
N LEU A 146 12.43 -7.96 12.46
CA LEU A 146 11.42 -8.99 12.67
C LEU A 146 11.82 -10.37 12.12
N GLY A 147 13.00 -10.50 11.51
CA GLY A 147 13.47 -11.76 10.93
C GLY A 147 12.67 -12.22 9.70
N MET A 148 11.98 -11.31 9.02
CA MET A 148 11.13 -11.63 7.87
C MET A 148 11.91 -11.55 6.55
N THR A 149 11.52 -12.40 5.59
CA THR A 149 12.03 -12.34 4.21
C THR A 149 11.31 -11.26 3.42
N TYR A 150 12.07 -10.39 2.77
CA TYR A 150 11.56 -9.31 1.92
C TYR A 150 11.44 -9.76 0.46
N TYR A 151 10.22 -9.73 -0.09
CA TYR A 151 9.94 -10.05 -1.50
C TYR A 151 9.33 -8.84 -2.23
N PRO A 152 10.09 -8.14 -3.08
CA PRO A 152 9.54 -7.10 -3.95
C PRO A 152 8.84 -7.75 -5.16
N ILE A 153 7.53 -7.51 -5.29
CA ILE A 153 6.71 -7.96 -6.42
C ILE A 153 5.98 -6.76 -6.97
N HIS A 154 6.65 -5.99 -7.82
CA HIS A 154 6.06 -4.80 -8.44
C HIS A 154 5.75 -5.04 -9.92
N SER A 155 4.52 -4.69 -10.33
CA SER A 155 4.17 -4.51 -11.73
C SER A 155 4.12 -3.02 -12.02
N SER A 156 5.02 -2.53 -12.86
CA SER A 156 5.00 -1.13 -13.31
C SER A 156 3.78 -0.90 -14.22
N GLY A 157 3.06 0.20 -13.99
CA GLY A 157 2.03 0.68 -14.91
C GLY A 157 2.61 1.37 -16.15
N HIS A 158 3.94 1.56 -16.21
CA HIS A 158 4.63 2.18 -17.33
C HIS A 158 5.27 1.13 -18.24
N ILE A 159 5.25 1.41 -19.54
CA ILE A 159 5.99 0.65 -20.55
C ILE A 159 7.49 0.64 -20.21
N ARG A 160 8.14 -0.52 -20.36
CA ARG A 160 9.58 -0.64 -20.13
C ARG A 160 10.35 0.08 -21.25
N PRO A 161 11.56 0.60 -21.00
CA PRO A 161 12.31 1.35 -22.01
C PRO A 161 12.49 0.61 -23.35
N LEU A 162 12.88 -0.67 -23.32
CA LEU A 162 13.06 -1.45 -24.56
C LEU A 162 11.74 -1.72 -25.28
N ASP A 163 10.64 -1.92 -24.54
CA ASP A 163 9.33 -2.13 -25.14
C ASP A 163 8.76 -0.82 -25.71
N LEU A 164 9.12 0.33 -25.13
CA LEU A 164 8.83 1.64 -25.69
C LEU A 164 9.48 1.82 -27.07
N LYS A 165 10.75 1.43 -27.25
CA LYS A 165 11.40 1.49 -28.58
C LYS A 165 10.67 0.64 -29.61
N LYS A 166 10.36 -0.61 -29.26
CA LYS A 166 9.59 -1.50 -30.13
C LYS A 166 8.23 -0.92 -30.49
N PHE A 167 7.55 -0.32 -29.53
CA PHE A 167 6.27 0.34 -29.74
C PHE A 167 6.38 1.54 -30.70
N LEU A 168 7.38 2.40 -30.52
CA LEU A 168 7.62 3.57 -31.37
C LEU A 168 7.93 3.17 -32.82
N ASP A 169 8.75 2.13 -32.99
CA ASP A 169 9.08 1.56 -34.30
C ASP A 169 7.86 0.92 -34.97
N TYR A 170 7.12 0.08 -34.22
CA TYR A 170 5.89 -0.56 -34.68
C TYR A 170 4.84 0.44 -35.17
N VAL A 171 4.66 1.56 -34.45
CA VAL A 171 3.74 2.62 -34.84
C VAL A 171 4.26 3.46 -36.02
N GLY A 172 5.57 3.44 -36.28
CA GLY A 172 6.19 4.30 -37.30
C GLY A 172 6.15 5.78 -36.93
N VAL A 173 6.37 6.09 -35.65
CA VAL A 173 6.31 7.46 -35.13
C VAL A 173 7.34 8.34 -35.85
N LYS A 174 6.98 9.60 -36.17
CA LYS A 174 7.91 10.59 -36.76
C LYS A 174 8.42 11.62 -35.76
N CYS A 175 7.63 11.88 -34.71
CA CYS A 175 7.93 12.86 -33.68
C CYS A 175 7.46 12.35 -32.30
N ILE A 176 8.29 12.52 -31.28
CA ILE A 176 7.98 12.20 -29.88
C ILE A 176 7.96 13.48 -29.06
N ILE A 177 6.96 13.61 -28.19
CA ILE A 177 6.85 14.69 -27.21
C ILE A 177 6.79 14.02 -25.82
N PRO A 178 7.90 13.91 -25.10
CA PRO A 178 7.91 13.22 -23.80
C PRO A 178 7.11 14.03 -22.78
N ILE A 179 6.04 13.44 -22.25
CA ILE A 179 5.26 13.98 -21.13
C ILE A 179 5.27 12.98 -19.97
N HIS A 180 4.96 13.43 -18.76
CA HIS A 180 4.92 12.59 -17.55
C HIS A 180 6.27 11.93 -17.22
N SER A 181 7.36 12.70 -17.34
CA SER A 181 8.71 12.32 -16.95
C SER A 181 9.43 13.53 -16.34
N GLU A 182 10.16 13.32 -15.26
CA GLU A 182 11.01 14.36 -14.64
C GLU A 182 12.30 14.62 -15.45
N ALA A 183 12.66 13.69 -16.33
CA ALA A 183 13.92 13.75 -17.07
C ALA A 183 13.72 13.42 -18.56
N PRO A 184 12.96 14.25 -19.31
CA PRO A 184 12.60 13.98 -20.71
C PRO A 184 13.82 13.92 -21.64
N HIS A 185 14.93 14.56 -21.28
CA HIS A 185 16.19 14.53 -22.02
C HIS A 185 16.84 13.14 -22.05
N PHE A 186 16.63 12.29 -21.03
CA PHE A 186 17.10 10.90 -21.07
C PHE A 186 16.31 10.10 -22.09
N LEU A 187 14.98 10.30 -22.19
CA LEU A 187 14.18 9.64 -23.21
C LEU A 187 14.66 10.06 -24.60
N ALA A 188 14.89 11.36 -24.83
CA ALA A 188 15.42 11.87 -26.08
C ALA A 188 16.77 11.23 -26.45
N SER A 189 17.67 11.08 -25.48
CA SER A 189 18.95 10.41 -25.66
C SER A 189 18.80 8.92 -25.94
N PHE A 190 17.87 8.27 -25.24
CA PHE A 190 17.63 6.84 -25.33
C PHE A 190 17.07 6.41 -26.70
N VAL A 191 16.21 7.22 -27.33
CA VAL A 191 15.61 6.93 -28.64
C VAL A 191 16.38 7.49 -29.83
N LYS A 192 17.61 8.00 -29.61
CA LYS A 192 18.43 8.67 -30.63
C LYS A 192 18.77 7.76 -31.82
N ASP A 193 18.89 6.47 -31.59
CA ASP A 193 19.12 5.43 -32.60
C ASP A 193 17.93 5.24 -33.55
N LEU A 194 16.72 5.65 -33.17
CA LEU A 194 15.53 5.58 -34.00
C LEU A 194 15.39 6.76 -34.97
N ASN A 195 16.32 7.73 -34.95
CA ASN A 195 16.34 8.92 -35.81
C ASN A 195 15.01 9.70 -35.83
N LEU A 196 14.35 9.81 -34.68
CA LEU A 196 13.06 10.48 -34.50
C LEU A 196 13.25 11.96 -34.13
N LYS A 197 12.32 12.83 -34.56
CA LYS A 197 12.24 14.20 -34.01
C LYS A 197 11.77 14.08 -32.55
N VAL A 198 12.53 14.60 -31.59
CA VAL A 198 12.11 14.63 -30.18
C VAL A 198 11.97 16.08 -29.73
N LEU A 199 10.79 16.45 -29.23
CA LEU A 199 10.48 17.78 -28.71
C LEU A 199 10.23 17.68 -27.21
N CYS A 200 11.17 18.13 -26.39
CA CYS A 200 10.99 18.19 -24.94
C CYS A 200 10.12 19.42 -24.57
N PRO A 201 8.90 19.24 -24.05
CA PRO A 201 8.03 20.36 -23.70
C PRO A 201 8.57 21.15 -22.50
N VAL A 202 8.33 22.46 -22.49
CA VAL A 202 8.52 23.35 -21.33
C VAL A 202 7.16 23.80 -20.82
N LYS A 203 6.96 23.74 -19.50
CA LYS A 203 5.66 24.08 -18.87
C LYS A 203 5.28 25.53 -19.20
N GLY A 204 4.11 25.71 -19.81
CA GLY A 204 3.56 27.02 -20.17
C GLY A 204 3.96 27.53 -21.56
N GLU A 205 4.79 26.79 -22.30
CA GLU A 205 5.19 27.16 -23.65
C GLU A 205 4.37 26.41 -24.71
N THR A 206 4.06 27.10 -25.81
CA THR A 206 3.37 26.50 -26.96
C THR A 206 4.37 25.78 -27.87
N LEU A 207 4.16 24.48 -28.09
CA LEU A 207 4.92 23.72 -29.08
C LEU A 207 4.36 23.96 -30.49
N LYS A 208 5.26 24.23 -31.45
CA LYS A 208 4.94 24.25 -32.88
C LYS A 208 5.40 22.93 -33.49
N LEU A 209 4.45 22.19 -34.08
CA LEU A 209 4.68 20.85 -34.64
C LEU A 209 5.18 20.90 -36.07
#